data_AF-A0A1M7AHA1-F1
#
_entry.id   AF-A0A1M7AHA1-F1
#
_cell.length_a   1.000
_cell.length_b   1.000
_cell.length_c   1.000
_cell.angle_alpha   90.00
_cell.angle_beta   90.00
_cell.angle_gamma   90.00
#
_symmetry.space_group_name_H-M   'P 1'
#
loop_
_entity.id
_entity.type
_entity.pdbx_description
1 polymer ?
#
loop_
_entity_poly.entity_id
_entity_poly.type
_entity_poly.pdbx_seq_one_letter_code
_entity_poly.pdbx_strand_id
1 'polypeptide(L)'
;MAKELFENYIKAVTSHVKFRFDRRAIGQELREHMEDLYEDLLSQDIDEEQAAQLTVDYMGDSEELGKELNEAHNPVLGYVWLWVRRLFILIFIAFGLPVISVGGCRAIGTGYGAVDRFFTELYEETPENLVYTVEVNRQVKVDDMVVGVEELRYYQNGDMELKYITYQELFSTALTGTFDFYDCYLTDGENYTSQFRPRNTQIEVSGIYYEAGSITYPDFPADAKECHFIYDREGRQFDMEISLLQKEEDL
;
A
#
# COMPACT_ATOMS: atom_id res chain seq x y z
N MET A 1 17.07 49.92 -18.32
CA MET A 1 16.81 51.00 -17.34
C MET A 1 15.62 50.66 -16.45
N ALA A 2 14.45 50.34 -17.02
CA ALA A 2 13.24 49.92 -16.29
C ALA A 2 13.47 48.82 -15.24
N LYS A 3 14.13 47.72 -15.64
CA LYS A 3 14.45 46.61 -14.74
C LYS A 3 15.25 47.04 -13.50
N GLU A 4 16.20 47.96 -13.64
CA GLU A 4 17.00 48.42 -12.51
C GLU A 4 16.18 49.30 -11.56
N LEU A 5 15.33 50.18 -12.11
CA LEU A 5 14.37 50.97 -11.34
C LEU A 5 13.42 50.09 -10.53
N PHE A 6 12.86 49.05 -11.16
CA PHE A 6 11.90 48.16 -10.51
C PHE A 6 12.57 47.34 -9.40
N GLU A 7 13.75 46.76 -9.65
CA GLU A 7 14.48 46.02 -8.63
C GLU A 7 14.88 46.90 -7.44
N ASN A 8 15.25 48.16 -7.68
CA ASN A 8 15.55 49.11 -6.61
C ASN A 8 14.30 49.41 -5.76
N TYR A 9 13.16 49.64 -6.39
CA TYR A 9 11.88 49.84 -5.71
C TYR A 9 11.48 48.61 -4.89
N ILE A 10 11.45 47.43 -5.51
CA ILE A 10 11.11 46.16 -4.87
C ILE A 10 12.04 45.88 -3.68
N LYS A 11 13.34 46.16 -3.83
CA LYS A 11 14.31 46.00 -2.74
C LYS A 11 14.05 46.97 -1.60
N ALA A 12 13.65 48.21 -1.88
CA ALA A 12 13.27 49.18 -0.86
C ALA A 12 12.03 48.69 -0.08
N VAL A 13 10.96 48.31 -0.78
CA VAL A 13 9.72 47.78 -0.17
C VAL A 13 9.99 46.53 0.68
N THR A 14 10.64 45.52 0.09
CA THR A 14 10.89 44.23 0.78
C THR A 14 11.89 44.34 1.93
N SER A 15 12.67 45.43 2.02
CA SER A 15 13.57 45.67 3.15
C SER A 15 12.83 45.89 4.48
N HIS A 16 11.61 46.45 4.41
CA HIS A 16 10.75 46.72 5.56
C HIS A 16 10.02 45.47 6.08
N VAL A 17 9.83 44.44 5.25
CA VAL A 17 9.17 43.18 5.61
C VAL A 17 10.09 42.33 6.48
N LYS A 18 9.82 42.21 7.78
CA LYS A 18 10.66 41.50 8.75
C LYS A 18 10.65 39.99 8.56
N PHE A 19 9.54 39.43 8.06
CA PHE A 19 9.44 38.00 7.79
C PHE A 19 10.15 37.64 6.48
N ARG A 20 11.36 37.09 6.58
CA ARG A 20 12.25 36.89 5.42
C ARG A 20 11.73 35.88 4.40
N PHE A 21 10.89 34.93 4.82
CA PHE A 21 10.40 33.88 3.92
C PHE A 21 9.37 34.41 2.90
N ASP A 22 8.66 35.49 3.22
CA ASP A 22 7.65 36.07 2.33
C ASP A 22 8.23 37.12 1.38
N ARG A 23 9.40 37.70 1.70
CA ARG A 23 10.07 38.73 0.87
C ARG A 23 10.21 38.34 -0.60
N ARG A 24 10.47 37.05 -0.86
CA ARG A 24 10.64 36.56 -2.24
C ARG A 24 9.31 36.53 -2.99
N ALA A 25 8.23 36.09 -2.34
CA ALA A 25 6.91 36.04 -2.96
C ALA A 25 6.38 37.46 -3.21
N ILE A 26 6.49 38.33 -2.20
CA ILE A 26 6.13 39.75 -2.29
C ILE A 26 6.92 40.43 -3.43
N GLY A 27 8.23 40.22 -3.48
CA GLY A 27 9.06 40.80 -4.54
C GLY A 27 8.82 40.21 -5.93
N GLN A 28 8.18 39.06 -6.04
CA GLN A 28 7.74 38.51 -7.33
C GLN A 28 6.43 39.16 -7.77
N GLU A 29 5.44 39.22 -6.87
CA GLU A 29 4.15 39.86 -7.12
C GLU A 29 4.30 41.34 -7.50
N LEU A 30 5.15 42.10 -6.77
CA LEU A 30 5.44 43.49 -7.11
C LEU A 30 6.10 43.63 -8.49
N ARG A 31 6.97 42.69 -8.87
CA ARG A 31 7.62 42.73 -10.19
C ARG A 31 6.61 42.50 -11.29
N GLU A 32 5.80 41.46 -11.17
CA GLU A 32 4.74 41.13 -12.13
C GLU A 32 3.77 42.32 -12.27
N HIS A 33 3.35 42.92 -11.16
CA HIS A 33 2.45 44.07 -11.20
C HIS A 33 3.07 45.32 -11.86
N MET A 34 4.36 45.57 -11.62
CA MET A 34 5.09 46.66 -12.26
C MET A 34 5.33 46.40 -13.75
N GLU A 35 5.60 45.16 -14.14
CA GLU A 35 5.75 44.75 -15.54
C GLU A 35 4.43 44.92 -16.30
N ASP A 36 3.31 44.48 -15.74
CA ASP A 36 1.97 44.68 -16.32
C ASP A 36 1.67 46.18 -16.51
N LEU A 37 1.90 47.00 -15.48
CA LEU A 37 1.68 48.45 -15.56
C LEU A 37 2.60 49.13 -16.57
N TYR A 38 3.83 48.67 -16.68
CA TYR A 38 4.79 49.18 -17.66
C TYR A 38 4.35 48.87 -19.09
N GLU A 39 3.92 47.63 -19.36
CA GLU A 39 3.40 47.23 -20.68
C GLU A 39 2.14 48.04 -21.06
N ASP A 40 1.25 48.29 -20.10
CA ASP A 40 0.07 49.14 -20.30
C ASP A 40 0.44 50.58 -20.69
N LEU A 41 1.50 51.15 -20.11
CA LEU A 41 1.99 52.49 -20.45
C LEU A 41 2.65 52.52 -21.83
N LEU A 42 3.44 51.51 -22.18
CA LEU A 42 4.02 51.39 -23.52
C LEU A 42 2.94 51.27 -24.61
N SER A 43 1.83 50.58 -24.32
CA SER A 43 0.70 50.44 -25.25
C SER A 43 0.02 51.78 -25.57
N GLN A 44 0.25 52.81 -24.75
CA GLN A 44 -0.26 54.17 -24.91
C GLN A 44 0.74 55.10 -25.62
N ASP A 45 1.73 54.54 -26.32
CA ASP A 45 2.80 55.26 -27.02
C ASP A 45 3.67 56.15 -26.09
N ILE A 46 3.76 55.81 -24.80
CA ILE A 46 4.67 56.47 -23.86
C ILE A 46 6.08 55.91 -24.06
N ASP A 47 7.08 56.79 -24.07
CA ASP A 47 8.49 56.42 -24.21
C ASP A 47 8.96 55.50 -23.05
N GLU A 48 9.86 54.55 -23.35
CA GLU A 48 10.30 53.53 -22.40
C GLU A 48 10.87 54.08 -21.08
N GLU A 49 11.61 55.19 -21.12
CA GLU A 49 12.18 55.80 -19.92
C GLU A 49 11.11 56.46 -19.06
N GLN A 50 10.18 57.17 -19.71
CA GLN A 50 9.05 57.81 -19.03
C GLN A 50 8.07 56.77 -18.48
N ALA A 51 7.78 55.71 -19.22
CA ALA A 51 6.93 54.62 -18.78
C ALA A 51 7.52 53.95 -17.53
N ALA A 52 8.83 53.69 -17.50
CA ALA A 52 9.49 53.09 -16.34
C ALA A 52 9.40 53.97 -15.07
N GLN A 53 9.56 55.28 -15.22
CA GLN A 53 9.45 56.21 -14.11
C GLN A 53 7.99 56.31 -13.62
N LEU A 54 7.04 56.43 -14.54
CA LEU A 54 5.61 56.45 -14.22
C LEU A 54 5.15 55.18 -13.51
N THR A 55 5.64 54.00 -13.92
CA THR A 55 5.37 52.74 -13.20
C THR A 55 5.77 52.84 -11.73
N VAL A 56 6.98 53.32 -11.44
CA VAL A 56 7.45 53.48 -10.05
C VAL A 56 6.61 54.53 -9.30
N ASP A 57 6.29 55.65 -9.95
CA ASP A 57 5.51 56.72 -9.36
C ASP A 57 4.08 56.26 -9.00
N TYR A 58 3.46 55.42 -9.85
CA TYR A 58 2.15 54.83 -9.60
C TYR A 58 2.15 53.81 -8.46
N MET A 59 3.26 53.10 -8.24
CA MET A 59 3.40 52.20 -7.08
C MET A 59 3.45 52.97 -5.75
N GLY A 60 3.76 54.27 -5.78
CA GLY A 60 3.75 55.14 -4.60
C GLY A 60 4.97 54.98 -3.70
N ASP A 61 4.87 55.44 -2.45
CA ASP A 61 6.01 55.45 -1.53
C ASP A 61 6.42 54.03 -1.08
N SER A 62 7.67 53.67 -1.37
CA SER A 62 8.19 52.33 -1.06
C SER A 62 8.29 52.02 0.44
N GLU A 63 8.45 53.04 1.28
CA GLU A 63 8.58 52.85 2.73
C GLU A 63 7.21 52.62 3.37
N GLU A 64 6.18 53.36 2.96
CA GLU A 64 4.80 53.18 3.39
C GLU A 64 4.27 51.80 2.99
N LEU A 65 4.37 51.44 1.70
CA LEU A 65 3.96 50.13 1.20
C LEU A 65 4.70 48.99 1.92
N GLY A 66 6.01 49.16 2.15
CA GLY A 66 6.82 48.18 2.88
C GLY A 66 6.40 47.96 4.34
N LYS A 67 5.93 49.02 5.01
CA LYS A 67 5.40 48.93 6.40
C LYS A 67 4.05 48.23 6.44
N GLU A 68 3.15 48.54 5.52
CA GLU A 68 1.83 47.89 5.42
C GLU A 68 1.99 46.39 5.13
N LEU A 69 2.85 46.03 4.18
CA LEU A 69 3.18 44.63 3.90
C LEU A 69 3.80 43.94 5.10
N ASN A 70 4.66 44.61 5.88
CA ASN A 70 5.19 44.02 7.11
C ASN A 70 4.12 43.76 8.19
N GLU A 71 3.08 44.58 8.24
CA GLU A 71 1.96 44.38 9.17
C GLU A 71 1.08 43.20 8.75
N ALA A 72 0.75 43.13 7.46
CA ALA A 72 0.02 41.99 6.88
C ALA A 72 0.81 40.67 7.03
N HIS A 73 2.14 40.71 6.82
CA HIS A 73 3.03 39.57 6.94
C HIS A 73 3.69 39.48 8.32
N ASN A 74 2.87 39.25 9.35
CA ASN A 74 3.33 39.24 10.74
C ASN A 74 4.46 38.20 10.98
N PRO A 75 5.68 38.66 11.32
CA PRO A 75 6.84 37.77 11.45
C PRO A 75 6.72 36.78 12.59
N VAL A 76 6.06 37.16 13.69
CA VAL A 76 5.93 36.30 14.87
C VAL A 76 5.10 35.08 14.53
N LEU A 77 3.95 35.27 13.90
CA LEU A 77 3.07 34.16 13.48
C LEU A 77 3.77 33.25 12.47
N GLY A 78 4.49 33.82 11.50
CA GLY A 78 5.25 33.06 10.53
C GLY A 78 6.33 32.17 11.16
N TYR A 79 7.13 32.71 12.09
CA TYR A 79 8.15 31.91 12.79
C TYR A 79 7.52 30.86 13.72
N VAL A 80 6.45 31.19 14.45
CA VAL A 80 5.73 30.23 15.31
C VAL A 80 5.23 29.05 14.47
N TRP A 81 4.60 29.31 13.33
CA TRP A 81 4.13 28.26 12.44
C TRP A 81 5.26 27.37 11.92
N LEU A 82 6.40 27.96 11.53
CA LEU A 82 7.57 27.19 11.10
C LEU A 82 8.11 26.28 12.21
N TRP A 83 8.15 26.75 13.45
CA TRP A 83 8.59 25.97 14.61
C TRP A 83 7.60 24.85 14.94
N VAL A 84 6.30 25.14 14.96
CA VAL A 84 5.26 24.13 15.19
C VAL A 84 5.30 23.05 14.12
N ARG A 85 5.42 23.43 12.84
CA ARG A 85 5.55 22.47 11.72
C ARG A 85 6.77 21.58 11.88
N ARG A 86 7.93 22.15 12.21
CA ARG A 86 9.17 21.37 12.44
C ARG A 86 9.03 20.43 13.64
N LEU A 87 8.46 20.91 14.74
CA LEU A 87 8.23 20.09 15.92
C LEU A 87 7.30 18.91 15.62
N PHE A 88 6.23 19.13 14.85
CA PHE A 88 5.32 18.07 14.45
C PHE A 88 6.01 17.00 13.60
N ILE A 89 6.85 17.41 12.65
CA ILE A 89 7.67 16.48 11.85
C ILE A 89 8.62 15.67 12.75
N LEU A 90 9.30 16.32 13.69
CA LEU A 90 10.20 15.64 14.62
C LEU A 90 9.46 14.65 15.53
N ILE A 91 8.29 15.02 16.04
CA ILE A 91 7.43 14.13 16.83
C ILE A 91 6.99 12.93 15.97
N PHE A 92 6.58 13.16 14.73
CA PHE A 92 6.19 12.09 13.83
C PHE A 92 7.34 11.13 13.52
N ILE A 93 8.56 11.65 13.32
CA ILE A 93 9.75 10.82 13.11
C ILE A 93 10.11 10.04 14.39
N ALA A 94 10.06 10.68 15.56
CA ALA A 94 10.48 10.07 16.82
C ALA A 94 9.45 9.07 17.38
N PHE A 95 8.15 9.28 17.14
CA PHE A 95 7.08 8.48 17.74
C PHE A 95 6.16 7.83 16.70
N GLY A 96 5.82 8.54 15.61
CA GLY A 96 4.95 8.01 14.56
C GLY A 96 5.60 6.88 13.77
N LEU A 97 6.82 7.08 13.26
CA LEU A 97 7.54 6.08 12.48
C LEU A 97 7.81 4.79 13.28
N PRO A 98 8.29 4.83 14.54
CA PRO A 98 8.47 3.62 15.33
C PRO A 98 7.16 2.91 15.64
N VAL A 99 6.05 3.61 15.85
CA VAL A 99 4.75 2.97 16.08
C VAL A 99 4.26 2.24 14.82
N ILE A 100 4.42 2.85 13.64
CA ILE A 100 4.08 2.22 12.36
C ILE A 100 5.00 1.03 12.08
N SER A 101 6.31 1.19 12.30
CA SER A 101 7.31 0.16 12.04
C SER A 101 7.24 -1.00 13.03
N VAL A 102 7.19 -0.74 14.34
CA VAL A 102 7.07 -1.78 15.38
C VAL A 102 5.68 -2.41 15.35
N GLY A 103 4.61 -1.63 15.17
CA GLY A 103 3.25 -2.19 15.03
C GLY A 103 3.11 -3.08 13.80
N GLY A 104 3.61 -2.62 12.66
CA GLY A 104 3.63 -3.38 11.41
C GLY A 104 4.49 -4.65 11.51
N CYS A 105 5.74 -4.53 11.97
CA CYS A 105 6.63 -5.68 12.13
C CYS A 105 6.14 -6.69 13.18
N ARG A 106 5.49 -6.24 14.26
CA ARG A 106 4.91 -7.16 15.25
C ARG A 106 3.71 -7.89 14.68
N ALA A 107 2.81 -7.22 13.96
CA ALA A 107 1.66 -7.86 13.33
C ALA A 107 2.10 -8.91 12.28
N ILE A 108 3.11 -8.59 11.47
CA ILE A 108 3.69 -9.52 10.49
C ILE A 108 4.40 -10.68 11.21
N GLY A 109 5.23 -10.39 12.21
CA GLY A 109 6.02 -11.40 12.92
C GLY A 109 5.19 -12.35 13.79
N THR A 110 4.15 -11.86 14.47
CA THR A 110 3.19 -12.73 15.18
C THR A 110 2.47 -13.65 14.22
N GLY A 111 2.20 -13.16 13.01
CA GLY A 111 1.52 -13.96 12.02
C GLY A 111 2.37 -15.06 11.41
N TYR A 112 3.59 -14.72 11.01
CA TYR A 112 4.55 -15.70 10.51
C TYR A 112 4.81 -16.80 11.56
N GLY A 113 5.01 -16.43 12.82
CA GLY A 113 5.24 -17.41 13.89
C GLY A 113 4.02 -18.30 14.20
N ALA A 114 2.79 -17.79 14.01
CA ALA A 114 1.59 -18.61 14.22
C ALA A 114 1.39 -19.63 13.09
N VAL A 115 1.66 -19.23 11.85
CA VAL A 115 1.63 -20.11 10.67
C VAL A 115 2.73 -21.17 10.75
N ASP A 116 3.96 -20.76 11.07
CA ASP A 116 5.10 -21.66 11.26
C ASP A 116 4.84 -22.70 12.35
N ARG A 117 4.23 -22.27 13.47
CA ARG A 117 3.80 -23.20 14.54
C ARG A 117 2.72 -24.17 14.07
N PHE A 118 1.73 -23.71 13.33
CA PHE A 118 0.69 -24.59 12.77
C PHE A 118 1.30 -25.67 11.86
N PHE A 119 2.20 -25.29 10.96
CA PHE A 119 2.90 -26.27 10.12
C PHE A 119 3.91 -27.12 10.90
N THR A 120 4.53 -26.62 11.96
CA THR A 120 5.41 -27.43 12.81
C THR A 120 4.62 -28.49 13.58
N GLU A 121 3.48 -28.11 14.19
CA GLU A 121 2.56 -29.05 14.84
C GLU A 121 2.03 -30.07 13.83
N LEU A 122 1.84 -29.67 12.56
CA LEU A 122 1.48 -30.56 11.47
C LEU A 122 2.52 -31.68 11.27
N TYR A 123 3.80 -31.34 11.13
CA TYR A 123 4.83 -32.34 10.84
C TYR A 123 5.14 -33.29 11.99
N GLU A 124 4.84 -32.91 13.24
CA GLU A 124 5.14 -33.73 14.42
C GLU A 124 3.96 -34.60 14.90
N GLU A 125 2.72 -34.27 14.55
CA GLU A 125 1.54 -35.05 14.95
C GLU A 125 1.20 -36.12 13.91
N THR A 126 1.43 -37.40 14.25
CA THR A 126 0.89 -38.56 13.52
C THR A 126 -0.39 -39.07 14.21
N PRO A 127 -1.60 -38.79 13.68
CA PRO A 127 -2.83 -39.30 14.25
C PRO A 127 -2.89 -40.84 14.21
N GLU A 128 -3.44 -41.47 15.25
CA GLU A 128 -3.52 -42.95 15.33
C GLU A 128 -4.28 -43.60 14.15
N ASN A 129 -5.19 -42.85 13.50
CA ASN A 129 -6.01 -43.32 12.39
C ASN A 129 -5.52 -42.87 11.00
N LEU A 130 -4.31 -42.33 10.91
CA LEU A 130 -3.70 -41.90 9.64
C LEU A 130 -3.27 -43.13 8.82
N VAL A 131 -3.62 -43.16 7.53
CA VAL A 131 -3.20 -44.20 6.59
C VAL A 131 -1.95 -43.76 5.84
N TYR A 132 -2.00 -42.58 5.23
CA TYR A 132 -0.86 -41.99 4.53
C TYR A 132 -0.94 -40.47 4.52
N THR A 133 0.21 -39.86 4.29
CA THR A 133 0.40 -38.42 4.09
C THR A 133 1.09 -38.19 2.76
N VAL A 134 0.70 -37.14 2.05
CA VAL A 134 1.36 -36.65 0.83
C VAL A 134 1.80 -35.21 1.06
N GLU A 135 3.10 -34.98 0.97
CA GLU A 135 3.65 -33.62 0.86
C GLU A 135 3.35 -33.06 -0.54
N VAL A 136 2.50 -32.04 -0.59
CA VAL A 136 2.06 -31.43 -1.84
C VAL A 136 2.96 -30.26 -2.21
N ASN A 137 3.17 -29.30 -1.30
CA ASN A 137 3.96 -28.08 -1.48
C ASN A 137 3.64 -27.36 -2.81
N ARG A 138 2.36 -27.25 -3.18
CA ARG A 138 1.90 -26.58 -4.40
C ARG A 138 1.24 -25.26 -4.06
N GLN A 139 1.51 -24.24 -4.88
CA GLN A 139 0.87 -22.93 -4.74
C GLN A 139 0.36 -22.47 -6.10
N VAL A 140 -0.78 -21.77 -6.07
CA VAL A 140 -1.37 -21.10 -7.22
C VAL A 140 -1.67 -19.65 -6.84
N LYS A 141 -1.46 -18.75 -7.79
CA LYS A 141 -1.79 -17.33 -7.63
C LYS A 141 -3.08 -17.03 -8.39
N VAL A 142 -4.03 -16.40 -7.71
CA VAL A 142 -5.28 -15.87 -8.26
C VAL A 142 -5.33 -14.39 -7.93
N ASP A 143 -5.18 -13.55 -8.95
CA ASP A 143 -4.99 -12.10 -8.79
C ASP A 143 -3.85 -11.77 -7.81
N ASP A 144 -4.16 -11.13 -6.69
CA ASP A 144 -3.19 -10.76 -5.64
C ASP A 144 -3.17 -11.76 -4.46
N MET A 145 -3.92 -12.87 -4.57
CA MET A 145 -4.04 -13.91 -3.57
C MET A 145 -3.27 -15.15 -3.98
N VAL A 146 -2.46 -15.67 -3.07
CA VAL A 146 -1.78 -16.95 -3.22
C VAL A 146 -2.48 -17.98 -2.36
N VAL A 147 -2.72 -19.16 -2.94
CA VAL A 147 -3.32 -20.31 -2.28
C VAL A 147 -2.35 -21.46 -2.40
N GLY A 148 -1.88 -21.91 -1.24
CA GLY A 148 -0.96 -23.01 -1.06
C GLY A 148 -1.65 -24.21 -0.44
N VAL A 149 -1.34 -25.38 -0.97
CA VAL A 149 -1.62 -26.68 -0.36
C VAL A 149 -0.28 -27.27 0.01
N GLU A 150 -0.06 -27.47 1.31
CA GLU A 150 1.20 -27.98 1.83
C GLU A 150 1.15 -29.49 1.97
N GLU A 151 0.03 -30.03 2.50
CA GLU A 151 -0.09 -31.44 2.85
C GLU A 151 -1.50 -31.98 2.66
N LEU A 152 -1.57 -33.28 2.36
CA LEU A 152 -2.80 -34.06 2.31
C LEU A 152 -2.67 -35.30 3.19
N ARG A 153 -3.70 -35.56 4.01
CA ARG A 153 -3.79 -36.72 4.91
C ARG A 153 -4.99 -37.57 4.56
N TYR A 154 -4.81 -38.89 4.56
CA TYR A 154 -5.91 -39.82 4.37
C TYR A 154 -6.08 -40.70 5.62
N TYR A 155 -7.32 -40.83 6.08
CA TYR A 155 -7.66 -41.49 7.34
C TYR A 155 -8.38 -42.83 7.11
N GLN A 156 -8.28 -43.72 8.11
CA GLN A 156 -8.87 -45.07 8.04
C GLN A 156 -10.40 -45.05 7.90
N ASN A 157 -11.06 -43.99 8.35
CA ASN A 157 -12.51 -43.81 8.22
C ASN A 157 -12.95 -43.38 6.80
N GLY A 158 -12.00 -43.20 5.88
CA GLY A 158 -12.26 -42.75 4.50
C GLY A 158 -12.29 -41.24 4.34
N ASP A 159 -11.97 -40.46 5.38
CA ASP A 159 -11.85 -39.02 5.24
C ASP A 159 -10.48 -38.64 4.66
N MET A 160 -10.48 -37.65 3.77
CA MET A 160 -9.28 -36.98 3.29
C MET A 160 -9.24 -35.56 3.88
N GLU A 161 -8.13 -35.18 4.50
CA GLU A 161 -7.91 -33.82 5.00
C GLU A 161 -6.85 -33.11 4.17
N LEU A 162 -7.14 -31.88 3.76
CA LEU A 162 -6.24 -30.99 3.06
C LEU A 162 -5.79 -29.88 4.01
N LYS A 163 -4.49 -29.65 4.11
CA LYS A 163 -3.91 -28.55 4.90
C LYS A 163 -3.43 -27.45 3.96
N TYR A 164 -3.94 -26.25 4.18
CA TYR A 164 -3.76 -25.14 3.25
C TYR A 164 -3.26 -23.89 3.96
N ILE A 165 -2.64 -23.01 3.18
CA ILE A 165 -2.39 -21.62 3.52
C ILE A 165 -2.89 -20.73 2.40
N THR A 166 -3.50 -19.61 2.74
CA THR A 166 -3.76 -18.53 1.79
C THR A 166 -3.12 -17.25 2.29
N TYR A 167 -2.59 -16.44 1.39
CA TYR A 167 -2.06 -15.12 1.75
C TYR A 167 -2.19 -14.12 0.61
N GLN A 168 -2.26 -12.83 0.95
CA GLN A 168 -2.27 -11.74 -0.01
C GLN A 168 -0.87 -11.12 -0.14
N GLU A 169 -0.53 -10.64 -1.33
CA GLU A 169 0.68 -9.85 -1.51
C GLU A 169 0.59 -8.53 -0.72
N LEU A 170 1.73 -8.08 -0.18
CA LEU A 170 1.87 -6.96 0.76
C LEU A 170 1.36 -5.59 0.24
N PHE A 171 1.00 -5.50 -1.03
CA PHE A 171 0.50 -4.29 -1.69
C PHE A 171 -0.81 -4.52 -2.47
N SER A 172 -1.49 -5.64 -2.20
CA SER A 172 -2.82 -5.90 -2.75
C SER A 172 -3.79 -4.77 -2.38
N THR A 173 -4.58 -4.33 -3.36
CA THR A 173 -5.67 -3.37 -3.14
C THR A 173 -7.02 -4.06 -2.92
N ALA A 174 -7.06 -5.39 -3.05
CA ALA A 174 -8.26 -6.19 -2.85
C ALA A 174 -8.57 -6.31 -1.35
N LEU A 175 -9.70 -5.75 -0.93
CA LEU A 175 -10.22 -5.94 0.43
C LEU A 175 -10.42 -7.44 0.70
N THR A 176 -9.81 -7.89 1.80
CA THR A 176 -9.93 -9.22 2.45
C THR A 176 -11.22 -9.94 2.12
N GLY A 177 -11.11 -11.00 1.32
CA GLY A 177 -12.16 -12.00 1.14
C GLY A 177 -11.65 -13.33 1.66
N THR A 178 -12.50 -14.04 2.41
CA THR A 178 -12.31 -15.47 2.65
C THR A 178 -12.40 -16.18 1.31
N PHE A 179 -11.39 -16.98 1.02
CA PHE A 179 -11.38 -17.76 -0.20
C PHE A 179 -12.15 -19.04 0.06
N ASP A 180 -13.35 -19.12 -0.55
CA ASP A 180 -14.24 -20.25 -0.40
C ASP A 180 -13.64 -21.48 -1.09
N PHE A 181 -13.50 -22.55 -0.31
CA PHE A 181 -12.76 -23.78 -0.61
C PHE A 181 -13.32 -24.57 -1.79
N TYR A 182 -12.43 -25.33 -2.43
CA TYR A 182 -12.74 -26.06 -3.66
C TYR A 182 -13.30 -27.44 -3.43
N ASP A 183 -14.24 -27.78 -4.29
CA ASP A 183 -14.58 -29.17 -4.54
C ASP A 183 -13.36 -29.87 -5.14
N CYS A 184 -13.11 -31.09 -4.68
CA CYS A 184 -12.15 -31.99 -5.29
C CYS A 184 -12.84 -32.77 -6.41
N TYR A 185 -12.24 -32.80 -7.60
CA TYR A 185 -12.73 -33.56 -8.72
C TYR A 185 -11.77 -34.70 -9.06
N LEU A 186 -12.30 -35.91 -9.21
CA LEU A 186 -11.55 -37.03 -9.77
C LEU A 186 -11.74 -37.05 -11.29
N THR A 187 -10.75 -37.56 -12.01
CA THR A 187 -10.76 -37.70 -13.46
C THR A 187 -10.34 -39.10 -13.89
N ASP A 188 -10.79 -39.53 -15.06
CA ASP A 188 -10.30 -40.73 -15.74
C ASP A 188 -9.23 -40.42 -16.81
N GLY A 189 -8.81 -39.15 -16.88
CA GLY A 189 -7.88 -38.61 -17.87
C GLY A 189 -8.57 -37.91 -19.06
N GLU A 190 -9.87 -38.14 -19.28
CA GLU A 190 -10.64 -37.45 -20.33
C GLU A 190 -11.79 -36.61 -19.75
N ASN A 191 -12.43 -37.05 -18.66
CA ASN A 191 -13.55 -36.35 -18.03
C ASN A 191 -13.50 -36.39 -16.51
N TYR A 192 -14.06 -35.35 -15.86
CA TYR A 192 -14.30 -35.39 -14.42
C TYR A 192 -15.39 -36.41 -14.09
N THR A 193 -15.06 -37.40 -13.27
CA THR A 193 -15.90 -38.56 -12.98
C THR A 193 -16.65 -38.43 -11.66
N SER A 194 -16.15 -37.64 -10.71
CA SER A 194 -16.74 -37.49 -9.38
C SER A 194 -16.37 -36.14 -8.76
N GLN A 195 -17.28 -35.60 -7.93
CA GLN A 195 -17.13 -34.33 -7.22
C GLN A 195 -17.27 -34.58 -5.71
N PHE A 196 -16.26 -34.18 -4.94
CA PHE A 196 -16.23 -34.29 -3.48
C PHE A 196 -16.26 -32.90 -2.88
N ARG A 197 -17.32 -32.63 -2.12
CA ARG A 197 -17.48 -31.35 -1.41
C ARG A 197 -16.83 -31.41 -0.04
N PRO A 198 -16.19 -30.33 0.41
CA PRO A 198 -15.69 -30.27 1.77
C PRO A 198 -16.86 -30.29 2.76
N ARG A 199 -16.73 -31.06 3.85
CA ARG A 199 -17.71 -31.13 4.94
C ARG A 199 -17.46 -30.04 5.98
N ASN A 200 -16.21 -29.88 6.37
CA ASN A 200 -15.77 -28.89 7.36
C ASN A 200 -14.54 -28.18 6.82
N THR A 201 -14.54 -26.86 6.92
CA THR A 201 -13.31 -26.08 6.86
C THR A 201 -13.03 -25.48 8.22
N GLN A 202 -11.86 -25.77 8.76
CA GLN A 202 -11.40 -25.26 10.04
C GLN A 202 -10.26 -24.27 9.81
N ILE A 203 -10.52 -23.00 10.13
CA ILE A 203 -9.49 -21.98 10.17
C ILE A 203 -8.77 -22.12 11.52
N GLU A 204 -7.50 -22.49 11.46
CA GLU A 204 -6.67 -22.70 12.65
C GLU A 204 -5.84 -21.45 12.98
N VAL A 205 -5.39 -20.74 11.95
CA VAL A 205 -4.67 -19.47 12.05
C VAL A 205 -5.27 -18.47 11.08
N SER A 206 -5.56 -17.26 11.54
CA SER A 206 -6.00 -16.15 10.69
C SER A 206 -5.30 -14.86 11.10
N GLY A 207 -4.84 -14.12 10.11
CA GLY A 207 -4.22 -12.81 10.24
C GLY A 207 -4.72 -11.85 9.17
N ILE A 208 -4.21 -10.63 9.18
CA ILE A 208 -4.70 -9.55 8.32
C ILE A 208 -4.52 -9.87 6.82
N TYR A 209 -3.50 -10.65 6.48
CA TYR A 209 -3.13 -10.95 5.09
C TYR A 209 -2.91 -12.44 4.82
N TYR A 210 -3.24 -13.31 5.76
CA TYR A 210 -3.03 -14.76 5.59
C TYR A 210 -4.00 -15.56 6.46
N GLU A 211 -4.32 -16.77 6.02
CA GLU A 211 -5.09 -17.76 6.76
C GLU A 211 -4.49 -19.14 6.52
N ALA A 212 -4.41 -19.96 7.55
CA ALA A 212 -4.00 -21.36 7.44
C ALA A 212 -4.98 -22.25 8.21
N GLY A 213 -5.21 -23.45 7.68
CA GLY A 213 -6.21 -24.34 8.26
C GLY A 213 -6.31 -25.66 7.53
N SER A 214 -7.41 -26.36 7.81
CA SER A 214 -7.69 -27.67 7.24
C SER A 214 -9.07 -27.79 6.66
N ILE A 215 -9.20 -28.67 5.67
CA ILE A 215 -10.45 -28.97 4.98
C ILE A 215 -10.63 -30.48 4.94
N THR A 216 -11.78 -30.97 5.36
CA THR A 216 -12.07 -32.41 5.34
C THR A 216 -13.06 -32.77 4.24
N TYR A 217 -12.68 -33.72 3.40
CA TYR A 217 -13.50 -34.36 2.37
C TYR A 217 -13.87 -35.76 2.84
N PRO A 218 -15.14 -36.00 3.19
CA PRO A 218 -15.55 -37.29 3.71
C PRO A 218 -15.76 -38.32 2.62
N ASP A 219 -15.70 -39.60 3.00
CA ASP A 219 -16.02 -40.74 2.14
C ASP A 219 -15.23 -40.72 0.80
N PHE A 220 -13.96 -40.29 0.89
CA PHE A 220 -13.07 -40.14 -0.24
C PHE A 220 -12.50 -41.50 -0.68
N PRO A 221 -12.44 -41.81 -1.99
CA PRO A 221 -12.02 -43.13 -2.45
C PRO A 221 -10.52 -43.36 -2.29
N ALA A 222 -10.15 -44.47 -1.63
CA ALA A 222 -8.76 -44.85 -1.35
C ALA A 222 -7.93 -45.19 -2.60
N ASP A 223 -8.57 -45.52 -3.72
CA ASP A 223 -7.93 -45.87 -4.98
C ASP A 223 -7.77 -44.66 -5.93
N ALA A 224 -8.17 -43.47 -5.51
CA ALA A 224 -7.94 -42.24 -6.25
C ALA A 224 -6.44 -41.96 -6.41
N LYS A 225 -6.03 -41.67 -7.65
CA LYS A 225 -4.62 -41.39 -7.99
C LYS A 225 -4.29 -39.91 -7.97
N GLU A 226 -5.26 -39.08 -8.33
CA GLU A 226 -5.12 -37.64 -8.43
C GLU A 226 -6.45 -36.97 -8.09
N CYS A 227 -6.36 -35.73 -7.62
CA CYS A 227 -7.49 -34.86 -7.37
C CYS A 227 -7.22 -33.49 -7.99
N HIS A 228 -8.23 -32.97 -8.68
CA HIS A 228 -8.24 -31.62 -9.24
C HIS A 228 -9.04 -30.69 -8.33
N PHE A 229 -8.38 -29.67 -7.78
CA PHE A 229 -9.02 -28.59 -7.05
C PHE A 229 -9.30 -27.45 -8.01
N ILE A 230 -10.57 -27.29 -8.36
CA ILE A 230 -11.00 -26.32 -9.37
C ILE A 230 -11.67 -25.14 -8.68
N TYR A 231 -11.13 -23.95 -8.93
CA TYR A 231 -11.86 -22.71 -8.71
C TYR A 231 -12.42 -22.20 -10.02
N ASP A 232 -13.69 -21.82 -10.02
CA ASP A 232 -14.26 -21.00 -11.08
C ASP A 232 -15.31 -20.07 -10.47
N ARG A 233 -14.96 -18.79 -10.24
CA ARG A 233 -15.87 -17.80 -9.67
C ARG A 233 -15.55 -16.37 -10.10
N GLU A 234 -16.55 -15.63 -10.54
CA GLU A 234 -16.44 -14.22 -10.98
C GLU A 234 -15.37 -14.01 -12.07
N GLY A 235 -15.20 -14.97 -13.00
CA GLY A 235 -14.22 -14.89 -14.08
C GLY A 235 -12.77 -15.23 -13.67
N ARG A 236 -12.57 -15.71 -12.45
CA ARG A 236 -11.29 -16.22 -11.95
C ARG A 236 -11.33 -17.72 -11.92
N GLN A 237 -10.36 -18.36 -12.58
CA GLN A 237 -10.30 -19.80 -12.68
C GLN A 237 -8.88 -20.32 -12.42
N PHE A 238 -8.77 -21.39 -11.66
CA PHE A 238 -7.57 -22.23 -11.69
C PHE A 238 -7.95 -23.70 -11.49
N ASP A 239 -7.06 -24.57 -11.95
CA ASP A 239 -7.10 -26.01 -11.72
C ASP A 239 -5.76 -26.41 -11.08
N MET A 240 -5.81 -26.91 -9.85
CA MET A 240 -4.66 -27.47 -9.15
C MET A 240 -4.79 -28.98 -9.07
N GLU A 241 -3.99 -29.65 -9.87
CA GLU A 241 -3.82 -31.10 -9.84
C GLU A 241 -2.87 -31.51 -8.71
N ILE A 242 -3.34 -32.40 -7.85
CA ILE A 242 -2.58 -33.00 -6.75
C ILE A 242 -2.57 -34.52 -6.93
N SER A 243 -1.38 -35.09 -7.09
CA SER A 243 -1.16 -36.54 -7.05
C SER A 243 -1.36 -37.05 -5.63
N LEU A 244 -2.18 -38.09 -5.48
CA LEU A 244 -2.46 -38.78 -4.22
C LEU A 244 -1.61 -40.03 -4.01
N LEU A 245 -0.83 -40.41 -5.03
CA LEU A 245 0.13 -41.50 -4.94
C LEU A 245 1.24 -41.13 -3.95
N GLN A 246 1.59 -42.06 -3.06
CA GLN A 246 2.84 -41.98 -2.31
C GLN A 246 3.98 -41.80 -3.31
N LYS A 247 4.85 -40.81 -3.07
CA LYS A 247 6.20 -40.90 -3.62
C LYS A 247 6.76 -42.23 -3.10
N GLU A 248 6.98 -43.18 -4.00
CA GLU A 248 7.91 -44.27 -3.70
C GLU A 248 9.21 -43.56 -3.27
N GLU A 249 9.57 -43.68 -2.00
CA GLU A 249 10.91 -43.31 -1.55
C GLU A 249 11.87 -44.07 -2.46
N ASP A 250 12.59 -43.33 -3.31
CA ASP A 250 13.74 -43.86 -4.03
C ASP A 250 14.72 -44.44 -2.98
N LEU A 251 14.67 -45.77 -2.85
CA LEU A 251 15.65 -46.73 -2.29
C LEU A 251 16.88 -46.17 -1.54
#